data_AF-A0A3B9KFX8-F1
#
_entry.id   AF-A0A3B9KFX8-F1
#
_cell.length_a   1.000
_cell.length_b   1.000
_cell.length_c   1.000
_cell.angle_alpha   90.00
_cell.angle_beta   90.00
_cell.angle_gamma   90.00
#
_symmetry.space_group_name_H-M   'P 1'
#
loop_
_entity.id
_entity.type
_entity.pdbx_description
1 polymer ?
#
loop_
_entity_poly.entity_id
_entity_poly.type
_entity_poly.pdbx_seq_one_letter_code
_entity_poly.pdbx_strand_id
1 'polypeptide(L)'
;QISFIAPITNILTVPLLGITIFIGILICGAGMLFAPLGILCGWVAWPLLWYIGNIVTECAILPGAFMTVNGLSAGLAWSYYALLFLVVAIMVYKLSLI
;
A
#
# COMPACT_ATOMS: atom_id res chain seq x y z
N GLN A 1 -0.45 16.18 4.36
CA GLN A 1 -1.60 15.68 5.15
C GLN A 1 -1.11 14.49 5.96
N ILE A 2 -1.42 14.44 7.25
CA ILE A 2 -1.05 13.31 8.12
C ILE A 2 -2.33 12.55 8.41
N SER A 3 -2.41 11.28 7.98
CA SER A 3 -3.56 10.41 8.23
C SER A 3 -3.38 9.69 9.57
N PHE A 4 -4.26 9.98 10.52
CA PHE A 4 -4.24 9.37 11.85
C PHE A 4 -4.94 8.01 11.89
N ILE A 5 -5.75 7.70 10.88
CA ILE A 5 -6.38 6.39 10.71
C ILE A 5 -5.51 5.42 9.90
N ALA A 6 -4.46 5.90 9.24
CA ALA A 6 -3.49 5.04 8.54
C ALA A 6 -2.96 3.84 9.35
N PRO A 7 -2.68 3.94 10.67
CA PRO A 7 -2.26 2.78 11.46
C PRO A 7 -3.36 1.71 11.58
N ILE A 8 -4.61 2.11 11.81
CA ILE A 8 -5.75 1.21 11.97
C ILE A 8 -6.08 0.56 10.61
N THR A 9 -6.14 1.36 9.55
CA THR A 9 -6.34 0.87 8.20
C THR A 9 -5.23 -0.11 7.80
N ASN A 10 -3.98 0.15 8.14
CA ASN A 10 -2.88 -0.75 7.84
C ASN A 10 -2.99 -2.07 8.61
N ILE A 11 -3.37 -2.08 9.89
CA ILE A 11 -3.58 -3.34 10.63
C ILE A 11 -4.64 -4.22 9.96
N LEU A 12 -5.70 -3.61 9.41
CA LEU A 12 -6.80 -4.32 8.76
C LEU A 12 -6.50 -4.74 7.31
N THR A 13 -5.69 -3.97 6.58
CA THR A 13 -5.45 -4.16 5.14
C THR A 13 -4.10 -4.82 4.82
N VAL A 14 -3.04 -4.60 5.62
CA VAL A 14 -1.70 -5.19 5.39
C VAL A 14 -1.68 -6.72 5.42
N PRO A 15 -2.30 -7.44 6.37
CA PRO A 15 -2.34 -8.90 6.31
C PRO A 15 -3.11 -9.41 5.07
N LEU A 16 -4.07 -8.63 4.57
CA LEU A 16 -4.85 -8.94 3.38
C LEU A 16 -4.14 -8.52 2.07
N LEU A 17 -3.18 -7.59 2.14
CA LEU A 17 -2.46 -7.06 0.99
C LEU A 17 -1.63 -8.16 0.31
N GLY A 18 -0.95 -9.01 1.09
CA GLY A 18 -0.18 -10.13 0.55
C GLY A 18 -1.03 -11.10 -0.27
N ILE A 19 -2.21 -11.45 0.26
CA ILE A 19 -3.19 -12.32 -0.43
C ILE A 19 -3.70 -11.63 -1.70
N THR A 20 -3.98 -10.33 -1.63
CA THR A 20 -4.47 -9.53 -2.77
C THR A 20 -3.43 -9.45 -3.89
N ILE A 21 -2.15 -9.24 -3.55
CA ILE A 21 -1.05 -9.22 -4.52
C ILE A 21 -0.90 -10.59 -5.18
N PHE A 22 -0.92 -11.68 -4.39
CA PHE A 22 -0.78 -13.03 -4.91
C PHE A 22 -1.90 -13.40 -5.88
N ILE A 23 -3.16 -13.11 -5.51
CA ILE A 23 -4.32 -13.31 -6.39
C ILE A 23 -4.22 -12.42 -7.64
N GLY A 24 -3.78 -11.17 -7.49
CA GLY A 24 -3.56 -10.26 -8.62
C GLY A 24 -2.52 -10.78 -9.63
N ILE A 25 -1.42 -11.37 -9.15
CA ILE A 25 -0.41 -12.00 -10.00
C ILE A 25 -1.01 -13.20 -10.75
N LEU A 26 -1.79 -14.04 -10.07
CA LEU A 26 -2.47 -15.18 -10.71
C LEU A 26 -3.46 -14.73 -11.78
N ILE A 27 -4.24 -13.68 -11.52
CA ILE A 27 -5.20 -13.12 -12.49
C ILE A 27 -4.49 -12.52 -13.70
N CYS A 28 -3.42 -11.75 -13.48
CA CYS A 28 -2.61 -11.20 -14.58
C CYS A 28 -1.97 -12.32 -15.42
N GLY A 29 -1.44 -13.37 -14.76
CA GLY A 29 -0.90 -14.54 -15.45
C GLY A 29 -1.95 -15.28 -16.27
N ALA A 30 -3.14 -15.49 -15.71
CA ALA A 30 -4.25 -16.11 -16.41
C ALA A 30 -4.77 -15.25 -17.58
N GLY A 31 -4.85 -13.93 -17.39
CA GLY A 31 -5.27 -12.97 -18.42
C GLY A 31 -4.29 -12.86 -19.58
N MET A 32 -2.99 -13.00 -19.32
CA MET A 32 -1.96 -13.04 -20.36
C MET A 32 -2.07 -14.29 -21.24
N LEU A 33 -2.47 -15.43 -20.66
CA LEU A 33 -2.71 -16.68 -21.40
C LEU A 33 -4.06 -16.67 -22.14
N PHE A 34 -5.11 -16.13 -21.50
CA PHE A 34 -6.45 -16.10 -22.05
C PHE A 34 -7.29 -14.98 -21.42
N ALA A 35 -7.57 -13.92 -22.18
CA ALA A 35 -8.26 -12.72 -21.68
C ALA A 35 -9.62 -12.99 -20.99
N PRO A 36 -10.50 -13.88 -21.49
CA PRO A 36 -11.76 -14.21 -20.81
C PRO A 36 -11.57 -14.87 -19.43
N LEU A 37 -10.49 -15.63 -19.24
CA LEU A 37 -10.14 -16.24 -17.95
C LEU A 37 -9.74 -15.18 -16.94
N GLY A 38 -9.01 -14.15 -17.37
CA GLY A 38 -8.69 -12.98 -16.53
C GLY A 38 -9.94 -12.27 -16.02
N ILE A 39 -10.99 -12.14 -16.85
CA ILE A 39 -12.27 -11.53 -16.45
C ILE A 39 -12.98 -12.38 -15.38
N LEU A 40 -13.05 -13.70 -15.59
CA LEU A 40 -13.68 -14.62 -14.64
C LEU A 40 -12.93 -14.65 -13.30
N CYS A 41 -11.59 -14.71 -13.34
CA CYS A 41 -10.77 -14.69 -12.13
C CYS A 41 -10.81 -13.32 -11.43
N GLY A 42 -10.95 -12.22 -12.18
CA GLY A 42 -11.20 -10.89 -11.63
C GLY A 42 -12.49 -10.81 -10.82
N TRP A 43 -13.51 -11.55 -11.24
CA TRP A 43 -14.77 -11.67 -10.49
C TRP A 43 -14.59 -12.35 -9.14
N VAL A 44 -13.67 -13.32 -9.03
CA VAL A 44 -13.33 -14.00 -7.77
C VAL A 44 -12.56 -13.07 -6.81
N ALA A 45 -11.74 -12.15 -7.34
CA ALA A 45 -11.05 -11.16 -6.52
C ALA A 45 -11.95 -9.99 -6.05
N TRP A 46 -13.09 -9.78 -6.71
CA TRP A 46 -14.03 -8.70 -6.39
C TRP A 46 -14.41 -8.58 -4.90
N PRO A 47 -14.88 -9.64 -4.21
CA PRO A 47 -15.28 -9.52 -2.80
C PRO A 47 -14.13 -9.08 -1.88
N LEU A 48 -12.91 -9.51 -2.18
CA LEU A 48 -11.72 -9.11 -1.43
C LEU A 48 -11.42 -7.62 -1.63
N LEU A 49 -11.47 -7.15 -2.87
CA LEU A 49 -11.28 -5.74 -3.22
C LEU A 49 -12.38 -4.86 -2.62
N TRP A 50 -13.63 -5.33 -2.64
CA TRP A 50 -14.76 -4.64 -2.02
C TRP A 50 -14.58 -4.49 -0.52
N TYR A 51 -14.13 -5.53 0.18
CA TYR A 51 -13.84 -5.47 1.61
C TYR A 51 -12.77 -4.43 1.93
N ILE A 52 -11.62 -4.47 1.22
CA ILE A 52 -10.54 -3.51 1.42
C ILE A 52 -11.03 -2.09 1.14
N GLY A 53 -11.76 -1.89 0.04
CA GLY A 53 -12.34 -0.60 -0.33
C GLY A 53 -13.25 -0.04 0.76
N ASN A 54 -14.21 -0.83 1.24
CA ASN A 54 -15.10 -0.41 2.31
C ASN A 54 -14.36 -0.07 3.60
N ILE A 55 -13.44 -0.92 4.05
CA ILE A 55 -12.67 -0.63 5.26
C ILE A 55 -11.91 0.69 5.13
N VAL A 56 -11.28 0.94 3.98
CA VAL A 56 -10.55 2.19 3.72
C VAL A 56 -11.50 3.39 3.65
N THR A 57 -12.67 3.26 3.01
CA THR A 57 -13.65 4.33 2.90
C THR A 57 -14.27 4.69 4.24
N GLU A 58 -14.70 3.70 5.03
CA GLU A 58 -15.24 3.91 6.38
C GLU A 58 -14.18 4.55 7.29
N CYS A 59 -12.93 4.09 7.19
CA CYS A 59 -11.77 4.67 7.87
C CYS A 59 -11.54 6.14 7.50
N ALA A 60 -11.79 6.54 6.25
CA ALA A 60 -11.57 7.89 5.75
C ALA A 60 -12.69 8.88 6.16
N ILE A 61 -13.90 8.39 6.43
CA ILE A 61 -15.06 9.21 6.82
C ILE A 61 -15.00 9.62 8.31
N LEU A 62 -14.19 8.95 9.13
CA LEU A 62 -14.08 9.27 10.56
C LEU A 62 -13.63 10.72 10.80
N PRO A 63 -14.33 11.47 11.69
CA PRO A 63 -13.96 12.84 12.02
C PRO A 63 -12.59 12.87 12.70
N GLY A 64 -11.65 13.64 12.13
CA GLY A 64 -10.24 13.63 12.55
C GLY A 64 -9.33 12.71 11.73
N ALA A 65 -9.81 12.14 10.62
CA ALA A 65 -9.04 11.21 9.80
C ALA A 65 -7.74 11.74 9.25
N PHE A 66 -7.70 13.02 8.96
CA PHE A 66 -6.52 13.69 8.46
C PHE A 66 -6.38 15.06 9.08
N MET A 67 -5.15 15.41 9.40
CA MET A 67 -4.79 16.80 9.63
C MET A 67 -4.10 17.32 8.37
N THR A 68 -4.69 18.34 7.76
CA THR A 68 -4.07 19.12 6.69
C THR A 68 -2.95 19.97 7.28
N VAL A 69 -1.75 19.38 7.32
CA VAL A 69 -0.51 20.12 7.57
C VAL A 69 -0.23 20.99 6.35
N ASN A 70 -0.58 22.27 6.43
CA ASN A 70 -0.18 23.29 5.46
C ASN A 70 1.27 23.70 5.74
N GLY A 71 2.12 23.70 4.71
CA GLY A 71 3.48 24.23 4.81
C GLY A 71 4.61 23.19 5.00
N LEU A 72 4.44 21.95 4.54
CA LEU A 72 5.59 21.06 4.35
C LEU A 72 6.44 21.60 3.20
N SER A 73 7.51 22.30 3.53
CA SER A 73 8.46 22.80 2.53
C SER A 73 9.08 21.62 1.80
N ALA A 74 9.14 21.70 0.46
CA ALA A 74 9.72 20.64 -0.36
C ALA A 74 11.13 20.25 0.13
N GLY A 75 11.92 21.23 0.59
CA GLY A 75 13.25 21.00 1.16
C GLY A 75 13.25 20.03 2.34
N LEU A 76 12.25 20.08 3.22
CA LEU A 76 12.14 19.18 4.38
C LEU A 76 11.83 17.73 3.95
N ALA A 77 11.00 17.58 2.91
CA ALA A 77 10.72 16.26 2.34
C ALA A 77 11.97 15.67 1.68
N TRP A 78 12.71 16.47 0.90
CA TRP A 78 13.96 16.03 0.27
C TRP A 78 15.03 15.67 1.30
N SER A 79 15.18 16.44 2.38
CA SER A 79 16.13 16.11 3.45
C SER A 79 15.79 14.79 4.15
N TYR A 80 14.49 14.51 4.33
CA TYR A 80 14.05 13.24 4.91
C TYR A 80 14.40 12.06 4.00
N TYR A 81 14.11 12.14 2.70
CA TYR A 81 14.44 11.06 1.76
C TYR A 81 15.95 10.86 1.59
N ALA A 82 16.74 11.94 1.59
CA ALA A 82 18.20 11.85 1.53
C ALA A 82 18.77 11.14 2.77
N LEU A 83 18.28 11.45 3.96
CA LEU A 83 18.70 10.81 5.20
C LEU A 83 18.27 9.33 5.24
N LEU A 84 17.03 9.03 4.83
CA LEU A 84 16.52 7.67 4.74
C LEU A 84 17.34 6.82 3.76
N PHE A 85 17.67 7.38 2.59
CA PHE A 85 18.56 6.73 1.63
C PHE A 85 19.93 6.42 2.24
N LEU A 86 20.52 7.37 2.97
CA LEU A 86 21.81 7.18 3.64
C LEU A 86 21.75 6.06 4.70
N VAL A 87 20.69 6.00 5.50
CA VAL A 87 20.50 4.93 6.51
C VAL A 87 20.34 3.57 5.84
N VAL A 88 19.54 3.47 4.78
CA VAL A 88 19.35 2.21 4.04
C VAL A 88 20.66 1.80 3.36
N ALA A 89 21.40 2.72 2.76
CA ALA A 89 22.69 2.45 2.14
C ALA A 89 23.70 1.90 3.15
N ILE A 90 23.76 2.46 4.37
CA ILE A 90 24.62 1.96 5.44
C ILE A 90 24.21 0.55 5.88
N MET A 91 22.92 0.29 6.05
CA MET A 91 22.40 -1.04 6.43
C MET A 91 22.74 -2.10 5.37
N VAL A 92 22.52 -1.79 4.09
CA VAL A 92 22.85 -2.68 2.97
C VAL A 92 24.35 -2.91 2.89
N TYR A 93 25.16 -1.86 3.00
CA TYR A 93 26.63 -1.99 2.99
C TYR A 93 27.14 -2.86 4.13
N LYS A 94 26.60 -2.70 5.34
CA LYS A 94 26.95 -3.52 6.51
C LYS A 94 26.54 -4.99 6.34
N LEU A 95 25.40 -5.25 5.71
CA LEU A 95 24.91 -6.60 5.41
C LEU A 95 25.76 -7.30 4.34
N SER A 96 26.28 -6.58 3.35
CA SER A 96 27.16 -7.12 2.30
C SER A 96 28.59 -7.41 2.76
N LEU A 97 28.97 -6.96 3.97
CA LEU A 97 30.30 -7.11 4.55
C LEU A 97 30.40 -8.28 5.56
N ILE A 98 29.27 -8.95 5.83
CA ILE A 98 29.12 -10.16 6.65
C ILE A 98 29.00 -11.36 5.72
#